data_AF-A0AAV5V5J8-F1
#
_entry.id   AF-A0AAV5V5J8-F1
#
_cell.length_a   1.000
_cell.length_b   1.000
_cell.length_c   1.000
_cell.angle_alpha   90.00
_cell.angle_beta   90.00
_cell.angle_gamma   90.00
#
_symmetry.space_group_name_H-M   'P 1'
#
loop_
_entity.id
_entity.type
_entity.pdbx_description
1 polymer ?
#
loop_
_entity_poly.entity_id
_entity_poly.type
_entity_poly.pdbx_seq_one_letter_code
_entity_poly.pdbx_strand_id
1 'polypeptide(L)'
;IIPLLSLLFLPFVLSDYSLECEKGHRVSSIKRATLKKGTGLGSVSIDCEKIASEKSTVCTSQPSIPRCDGQLEGCTGSQWLGGINVFEVENATKAVLFDPICCSSSEVRVVPSSCIHDDLNGVIRPFDHSLVEDLLYRGFQCWHQIHHVNQTLVDLIWKVETCAFESELFPPIDNDPLCEECKCDCGPHFCD
;
A
#
# COMPACT_ATOMS: atom_id res chain seq x y z
N ILE A 1 -20.74 19.52 -43.49
CA ILE A 1 -20.42 20.29 -42.26
C ILE A 1 -21.50 19.85 -41.25
N ILE A 2 -21.34 18.91 -40.33
CA ILE A 2 -20.25 18.41 -39.46
C ILE A 2 -20.55 16.91 -39.20
N PRO A 3 -19.61 15.94 -39.22
CA PRO A 3 -19.88 14.65 -38.60
C PRO A 3 -19.61 14.74 -37.09
N LEU A 4 -20.60 14.34 -36.29
CA LEU A 4 -20.47 14.14 -34.85
C LEU A 4 -19.32 13.16 -34.60
N LEU A 5 -18.24 13.66 -34.00
CA LEU A 5 -17.16 12.85 -33.48
C LEU A 5 -17.67 12.19 -32.20
N SER A 6 -18.21 10.97 -32.32
CA SER A 6 -18.45 10.12 -31.16
C SER A 6 -17.11 9.83 -30.49
N LEU A 7 -16.82 10.53 -29.39
CA LEU A 7 -15.78 10.11 -28.45
C LEU A 7 -16.20 8.74 -27.90
N LEU A 8 -15.64 7.69 -28.46
CA LEU A 8 -15.57 6.39 -27.81
C LEU A 8 -14.67 6.56 -26.59
N PHE A 9 -15.31 6.74 -25.42
CA PHE A 9 -14.66 6.48 -24.15
C PHE A 9 -14.20 5.02 -24.16
N LEU A 10 -12.90 4.80 -24.24
CA LEU A 10 -12.29 3.50 -23.97
C LEU A 10 -12.63 3.12 -22.52
N PRO A 11 -12.98 1.85 -22.26
CA PRO A 11 -13.27 1.40 -20.91
C PRO A 11 -12.01 1.56 -20.05
N PHE A 12 -12.22 2.05 -18.83
CA PHE A 12 -11.23 2.00 -17.74
C PHE A 12 -10.59 0.61 -17.69
N VAL A 13 -9.26 0.56 -17.61
CA VAL A 13 -8.52 -0.70 -17.48
C VAL A 13 -8.94 -1.36 -16.16
N LEU A 14 -9.33 -2.64 -16.25
CA LEU A 14 -9.80 -3.48 -15.16
C LEU A 14 -8.70 -3.69 -14.12
N SER A 15 -9.02 -3.45 -12.86
CA SER A 15 -8.34 -4.10 -11.73
C SER A 15 -8.43 -5.62 -11.91
N ASP A 16 -7.36 -6.36 -11.67
CA ASP A 16 -7.40 -7.83 -11.69
C ASP A 16 -8.12 -8.37 -10.45
N TYR A 17 -7.93 -7.71 -9.31
CA TYR A 17 -8.66 -7.95 -8.07
C TYR A 17 -8.44 -6.80 -7.06
N SER A 18 -9.35 -6.70 -6.09
CA SER A 18 -9.31 -5.70 -5.02
C SER A 18 -9.21 -6.38 -3.66
N LEU A 19 -8.35 -5.84 -2.79
CA LEU A 19 -8.19 -6.24 -1.40
C LEU A 19 -8.64 -5.06 -0.53
N GLU A 20 -9.79 -5.17 0.11
CA GLU A 20 -10.41 -4.07 0.87
C GLU A 20 -10.71 -4.48 2.31
N CYS A 21 -10.38 -3.58 3.24
CA CYS A 21 -10.81 -3.69 4.63
C CYS A 21 -12.26 -3.22 4.79
N GLU A 22 -12.92 -3.68 5.87
CA GLU A 22 -14.21 -3.14 6.26
C GLU A 22 -14.10 -1.64 6.58
N LYS A 23 -15.19 -0.89 6.36
CA LYS A 23 -15.21 0.54 6.68
C LYS A 23 -14.84 0.80 8.14
N GLY A 24 -14.00 1.81 8.34
CA GLY A 24 -13.44 2.16 9.64
C GLY A 24 -12.18 1.36 10.01
N HIS A 25 -11.72 0.45 9.15
CA HIS A 25 -10.45 -0.23 9.34
C HIS A 25 -9.36 0.37 8.45
N ARG A 26 -8.12 0.25 8.90
CA ARG A 26 -6.91 0.49 8.11
C ARG A 26 -6.31 -0.85 7.69
N VAL A 27 -5.54 -0.83 6.61
CA VAL A 27 -4.59 -1.89 6.31
C VAL A 27 -3.50 -1.86 7.38
N SER A 28 -3.31 -2.95 8.11
CA SER A 28 -2.28 -3.11 9.15
C SER A 28 -1.11 -3.97 8.70
N SER A 29 -1.32 -4.86 7.73
CA SER A 29 -0.24 -5.64 7.11
C SER A 29 -0.48 -5.86 5.62
N ILE A 30 0.59 -5.97 4.85
CA ILE A 30 0.56 -6.40 3.45
C ILE A 30 1.56 -7.55 3.32
N LYS A 31 1.09 -8.69 2.81
CA LYS A 31 1.87 -9.91 2.67
C LYS A 31 1.78 -10.45 1.26
N ARG A 32 2.85 -11.12 0.83
CA ARG A 32 2.86 -11.92 -0.38
C ARG A 32 3.20 -13.37 -0.03
N ALA A 33 2.21 -14.25 -0.16
CA ALA A 33 2.42 -15.68 0.00
C ALA A 33 3.27 -16.21 -1.18
N THR A 34 4.10 -17.23 -0.94
CA THR A 34 4.73 -18.02 -2.01
C THR A 34 3.93 -19.28 -2.31
N LEU A 35 3.67 -19.57 -3.58
CA LEU A 35 3.07 -20.84 -3.99
C LEU A 35 4.04 -21.99 -3.69
N LYS A 36 3.57 -23.02 -2.98
CA LYS A 36 4.30 -24.29 -2.76
C LYS A 36 4.40 -25.06 -4.08
N LYS A 37 5.32 -24.65 -4.96
CA LYS A 37 5.96 -25.35 -6.10
C LYS A 37 6.40 -24.31 -7.16
N GLY A 38 7.48 -23.58 -6.85
CA GLY A 38 8.56 -23.26 -7.78
C GLY A 38 8.33 -22.41 -9.05
N THR A 39 7.14 -21.94 -9.40
CA THR A 39 6.96 -21.23 -10.70
C THR A 39 6.00 -20.04 -10.70
N GLY A 40 5.80 -19.34 -9.57
CA GLY A 40 5.00 -18.10 -9.59
C GLY A 40 5.16 -17.22 -8.35
N LEU A 41 5.06 -15.89 -8.53
CA LEU A 41 4.81 -14.99 -7.41
C LEU A 41 3.43 -15.35 -6.85
N GLY A 42 3.34 -15.69 -5.56
CA GLY A 42 2.06 -16.09 -4.98
C GLY A 42 1.18 -14.89 -4.63
N SER A 43 0.05 -15.18 -3.98
CA SER A 43 -1.04 -14.22 -3.75
C SER A 43 -0.65 -13.09 -2.80
N VAL A 44 -1.13 -11.88 -3.09
CA VAL A 44 -1.09 -10.76 -2.15
C VAL A 44 -2.28 -10.88 -1.20
N SER A 45 -2.06 -10.56 0.07
CA SER A 45 -3.10 -10.48 1.10
C SER A 45 -2.83 -9.28 1.99
N ILE A 46 -3.89 -8.75 2.60
CA ILE A 46 -3.82 -7.68 3.59
C ILE A 46 -4.47 -8.13 4.90
N ASP A 47 -3.96 -7.62 6.01
CA ASP A 47 -4.63 -7.68 7.30
C ASP A 47 -5.19 -6.29 7.64
N CYS A 48 -6.28 -6.27 8.40
CA CYS A 48 -7.06 -5.06 8.68
C CYS A 48 -7.26 -4.85 10.17
N GLU A 49 -7.21 -3.59 10.60
CA GLU A 49 -7.37 -3.21 12.01
C GLU A 49 -8.33 -2.02 12.15
N LYS A 50 -9.22 -2.07 13.14
CA LYS A 50 -10.25 -1.06 13.34
C LYS A 50 -9.69 0.19 13.99
N ILE A 51 -9.89 1.34 13.35
CA ILE A 51 -9.39 2.64 13.85
C ILE A 51 -10.47 3.74 13.85
N ALA A 52 -11.63 3.48 13.27
CA ALA A 52 -12.76 4.39 13.23
C ALA A 52 -14.09 3.61 13.19
N SER A 53 -15.18 4.33 13.39
CA SER A 53 -16.52 3.82 13.16
C SER A 53 -16.84 3.79 11.67
N GLU A 54 -17.59 2.77 11.25
CA GLU A 54 -18.03 2.64 9.86
C GLU A 54 -18.86 3.87 9.41
N LYS A 55 -19.67 4.45 10.31
CA LYS A 55 -20.60 5.54 9.99
C LYS A 55 -19.89 6.85 9.66
N SER A 56 -18.75 7.12 10.31
CA SER A 56 -17.95 8.31 10.04
C SER A 56 -16.94 8.10 8.92
N THR A 57 -16.81 6.88 8.39
CA THR A 57 -15.79 6.53 7.41
C THR A 57 -16.30 6.64 5.97
N VAL A 58 -15.56 7.40 5.16
CA VAL A 58 -15.77 7.54 3.71
C VAL A 58 -14.52 7.05 2.98
N CYS A 59 -14.70 6.10 2.07
CA CYS A 59 -13.63 5.52 1.27
C CYS A 59 -13.81 5.84 -0.22
N THR A 60 -12.70 6.07 -0.90
CA THR A 60 -12.63 6.43 -2.31
C THR A 60 -11.39 5.81 -2.92
N SER A 61 -11.57 5.11 -4.04
CA SER A 61 -10.44 4.68 -4.88
C SER A 61 -9.79 5.89 -5.53
N GLN A 62 -8.49 5.80 -5.76
CA GLN A 62 -7.80 6.79 -6.56
C GLN A 62 -8.40 6.86 -7.98
N PRO A 63 -8.49 8.06 -8.59
CA PRO A 63 -9.12 8.23 -9.90
C PRO A 63 -8.24 7.77 -11.06
N SER A 64 -6.96 7.48 -10.81
CA SER A 64 -5.97 7.19 -11.84
C SER A 64 -5.20 5.90 -11.56
N ILE A 65 -4.86 5.19 -12.63
CA ILE A 65 -3.98 4.03 -12.58
C ILE A 65 -2.58 4.47 -12.11
N PRO A 66 -1.95 3.74 -11.18
CA PRO A 66 -0.59 4.00 -10.74
C PRO A 66 0.40 4.07 -11.90
N ARG A 67 1.32 5.03 -11.83
CA ARG A 67 2.26 5.36 -12.91
C ARG A 67 3.63 4.73 -12.74
N CYS A 68 3.98 4.34 -11.52
CA CYS A 68 5.25 3.68 -11.18
C CYS A 68 6.49 4.39 -11.73
N ASP A 69 6.52 5.70 -11.56
CA ASP A 69 7.58 6.61 -11.98
C ASP A 69 8.42 7.13 -10.79
N GLY A 70 8.20 6.56 -9.60
CA GLY A 70 8.81 6.97 -8.35
C GLY A 70 8.06 8.09 -7.61
N GLN A 71 7.00 8.65 -8.18
CA GLN A 71 6.15 9.60 -7.48
C GLN A 71 5.33 8.90 -6.39
N LEU A 72 5.12 9.59 -5.26
CA LEU A 72 4.21 9.09 -4.22
C LEU A 72 2.77 9.18 -4.71
N GLU A 73 2.11 8.04 -4.74
CA GLU A 73 0.70 7.92 -5.05
C GLU A 73 -0.06 7.35 -3.86
N GLY A 74 -1.27 7.85 -3.64
CA GLY A 74 -2.14 7.34 -2.59
C GLY A 74 -2.93 8.39 -1.85
N CYS A 75 -3.08 8.17 -0.56
CA CYS A 75 -3.97 8.87 0.35
C CYS A 75 -3.34 10.18 0.80
N THR A 76 -4.14 11.24 0.85
CA THR A 76 -3.67 12.60 1.12
C THR A 76 -4.40 13.22 2.31
N GLY A 77 -3.87 14.32 2.86
CA GLY A 77 -4.50 15.00 4.00
C GLY A 77 -4.61 14.11 5.24
N SER A 78 -5.82 13.79 5.67
CA SER A 78 -6.10 12.90 6.81
C SER A 78 -6.57 11.49 6.38
N GLN A 79 -6.37 11.12 5.12
CA GLN A 79 -6.78 9.82 4.61
C GLN A 79 -5.79 8.71 5.01
N TRP A 80 -6.23 7.47 5.03
CA TRP A 80 -5.41 6.28 5.23
C TRP A 80 -5.75 5.20 4.23
N LEU A 81 -4.83 4.24 4.07
CA LEU A 81 -5.05 3.09 3.22
C LEU A 81 -6.08 2.15 3.84
N GLY A 82 -7.25 2.05 3.20
CA GLY A 82 -8.30 1.09 3.56
C GLY A 82 -8.35 -0.13 2.64
N GLY A 83 -7.55 -0.15 1.58
CA GLY A 83 -7.49 -1.26 0.63
C GLY A 83 -6.60 -0.94 -0.56
N ILE A 84 -6.43 -1.91 -1.46
CA ILE A 84 -5.56 -1.81 -2.63
C ILE A 84 -6.24 -2.54 -3.81
N ASN A 85 -6.34 -1.87 -4.97
CA ASN A 85 -6.56 -2.56 -6.23
C ASN A 85 -5.22 -3.05 -6.78
N VAL A 86 -5.19 -4.28 -7.29
CA VAL A 86 -3.96 -4.91 -7.78
C VAL A 86 -4.06 -5.13 -9.28
N PHE A 87 -3.05 -4.67 -10.03
CA PHE A 87 -2.95 -4.85 -11.48
C PHE A 87 -1.67 -5.61 -11.84
N GLU A 88 -1.79 -6.75 -12.49
CA GLU A 88 -0.69 -7.50 -13.07
C GLU A 88 -0.25 -6.84 -14.38
N VAL A 89 0.96 -6.27 -14.38
CA VAL A 89 1.47 -5.52 -15.54
C VAL A 89 2.30 -6.36 -16.50
N GLU A 90 2.85 -7.48 -16.02
CA GLU A 90 3.65 -8.39 -16.83
C GLU A 90 3.47 -9.84 -16.36
N ASN A 91 2.98 -10.70 -17.25
CA ASN A 91 2.69 -12.10 -16.97
C ASN A 91 3.95 -12.92 -16.68
N ALA A 92 5.08 -12.57 -17.30
CA ALA A 92 6.33 -13.33 -17.17
C ALA A 92 7.01 -13.11 -15.82
N THR A 93 7.01 -11.88 -15.31
CA THR A 93 7.62 -11.53 -14.02
C THR A 93 6.62 -11.46 -12.88
N LYS A 94 5.32 -11.51 -13.18
CA LYS A 94 4.23 -11.37 -12.21
C LYS A 94 4.29 -10.07 -11.43
N ALA A 95 4.90 -9.04 -12.02
CA ALA A 95 4.98 -7.71 -11.46
C ALA A 95 3.56 -7.14 -11.30
N VAL A 96 3.28 -6.55 -10.14
CA VAL A 96 1.97 -5.97 -9.82
C VAL A 96 2.08 -4.51 -9.42
N LEU A 97 1.12 -3.71 -9.87
CA LEU A 97 0.86 -2.35 -9.40
C LEU A 97 -0.16 -2.33 -8.28
N PHE A 98 0.10 -1.50 -7.27
CA PHE A 98 -0.82 -1.21 -6.18
C PHE A 98 -1.44 0.17 -6.37
N ASP A 99 -2.77 0.17 -6.44
CA ASP A 99 -3.60 1.37 -6.52
C ASP A 99 -4.38 1.57 -5.21
N PRO A 100 -4.03 2.59 -4.42
CA PRO A 100 -4.63 2.83 -3.11
C PRO A 100 -6.15 3.09 -3.13
N ILE A 101 -6.84 2.45 -2.19
CA ILE A 101 -8.18 2.81 -1.79
C ILE A 101 -8.07 3.58 -0.47
N CYS A 102 -8.48 4.85 -0.51
CA CYS A 102 -8.23 5.79 0.56
C CYS A 102 -9.50 6.08 1.35
N CYS A 103 -9.43 5.86 2.66
CA CYS A 103 -10.50 6.14 3.60
C CYS A 103 -10.19 7.38 4.44
N SER A 104 -11.23 8.05 4.93
CA SER A 104 -11.15 9.18 5.86
C SER A 104 -12.29 9.11 6.87
N SER A 105 -12.09 9.67 8.05
CA SER A 105 -13.09 9.84 9.10
C SER A 105 -12.76 11.07 9.93
N SER A 106 -13.79 11.67 10.54
CA SER A 106 -13.61 12.71 11.55
C SER A 106 -12.95 12.20 12.84
N GLU A 107 -12.94 10.88 13.06
CA GLU A 107 -12.41 10.25 14.28
C GLU A 107 -10.90 9.97 14.22
N VAL A 108 -10.28 10.10 13.04
CA VAL A 108 -8.87 9.76 12.80
C VAL A 108 -8.12 10.99 12.31
N ARG A 109 -7.03 11.33 13.00
CA ARG A 109 -6.13 12.41 12.64
C ARG A 109 -4.76 11.84 12.29
N VAL A 110 -4.33 12.03 11.04
CA VAL A 110 -2.96 11.71 10.60
C VAL A 110 -2.03 12.84 11.04
N VAL A 111 -0.84 12.50 11.56
CA VAL A 111 0.21 13.46 11.93
C VAL A 111 1.20 13.57 10.76
N PRO A 112 1.09 14.56 9.86
CA PRO A 112 1.82 14.53 8.58
C PRO A 112 3.34 14.69 8.74
N SER A 113 3.80 15.28 9.84
CA SER A 113 5.22 15.45 10.14
C SER A 113 5.90 14.18 10.63
N SER A 114 5.15 13.12 10.92
CA SER A 114 5.67 11.83 11.38
C SER A 114 5.94 10.84 10.25
N CYS A 115 5.67 11.23 9.00
CA CYS A 115 5.70 10.32 7.88
C CYS A 115 7.12 9.86 7.54
N ILE A 116 7.30 8.56 7.42
CA ILE A 116 8.54 7.91 6.99
C ILE A 116 8.29 7.04 5.77
N HIS A 117 9.39 6.65 5.10
CA HIS A 117 9.33 5.80 3.92
C HIS A 117 10.04 4.48 4.21
N ASP A 118 9.30 3.38 4.05
CA ASP A 118 9.83 2.02 4.24
C ASP A 118 9.82 1.25 2.93
N ASP A 119 10.77 0.33 2.77
CA ASP A 119 10.80 -0.57 1.62
C ASP A 119 9.76 -1.69 1.86
N LEU A 120 8.78 -1.81 0.97
CA LEU A 120 7.76 -2.85 1.05
C LEU A 120 8.29 -4.18 0.51
N ASN A 121 9.07 -4.15 -0.57
CA ASN A 121 9.66 -5.35 -1.14
C ASN A 121 11.13 -5.17 -1.51
N GLY A 122 11.87 -6.30 -1.50
CA GLY A 122 13.18 -6.39 -2.12
C GLY A 122 13.09 -7.05 -3.49
N VAL A 123 14.11 -6.82 -4.32
CA VAL A 123 14.22 -7.33 -5.69
C VAL A 123 14.00 -8.86 -5.70
N ILE A 124 12.81 -9.33 -6.09
CA ILE A 124 12.40 -10.74 -6.25
C ILE A 124 12.10 -11.50 -4.94
N ARG A 125 11.92 -10.81 -3.80
CA ARG A 125 11.60 -11.47 -2.52
C ARG A 125 10.11 -11.34 -2.16
N PRO A 126 9.49 -12.38 -1.57
CA PRO A 126 8.22 -12.20 -0.90
C PRO A 126 8.38 -11.17 0.22
N PHE A 127 7.30 -10.47 0.53
CA PHE A 127 7.29 -9.50 1.60
C PHE A 127 6.20 -9.83 2.62
N ASP A 128 6.47 -9.48 3.87
CA ASP A 128 5.55 -9.46 4.98
C ASP A 128 5.87 -8.18 5.75
N HIS A 129 5.08 -7.14 5.52
CA HIS A 129 5.27 -5.83 6.13
C HIS A 129 4.05 -5.55 7.00
N SER A 130 4.29 -5.30 8.28
CA SER A 130 3.24 -5.07 9.27
C SER A 130 3.53 -3.78 10.01
N LEU A 131 2.47 -3.02 10.28
CA LEU A 131 2.55 -1.79 11.04
C LEU A 131 2.37 -2.06 12.53
N VAL A 132 3.01 -1.23 13.34
CA VAL A 132 2.61 -1.05 14.73
C VAL A 132 1.24 -0.33 14.81
N GLU A 133 0.62 -0.39 15.99
CA GLU A 133 -0.77 0.03 16.20
C GLU A 133 -1.03 1.52 15.96
N ASP A 134 -0.03 2.37 16.16
CA ASP A 134 -0.10 3.83 16.04
C ASP A 134 0.29 4.37 14.65
N LEU A 135 0.61 3.48 13.69
CA LEU A 135 0.96 3.86 12.33
C LEU A 135 -0.14 3.50 11.33
N LEU A 136 -0.17 4.22 10.21
CA LEU A 136 -1.03 3.91 9.06
C LEU A 136 -0.27 4.05 7.75
N TYR A 137 -0.62 3.22 6.76
CA TYR A 137 -0.13 3.41 5.41
C TYR A 137 -0.85 4.60 4.76
N ARG A 138 -0.08 5.38 4.01
CA ARG A 138 -0.54 6.57 3.30
C ARG A 138 -0.44 6.46 1.80
N GLY A 139 0.52 5.73 1.29
CA GLY A 139 0.69 5.61 -0.14
C GLY A 139 1.86 4.74 -0.49
N PHE A 140 2.08 4.66 -1.79
CA PHE A 140 3.12 3.85 -2.39
C PHE A 140 3.91 4.67 -3.39
N GLN A 141 5.21 4.42 -3.45
CA GLN A 141 6.09 4.80 -4.55
C GLN A 141 6.58 3.52 -5.20
N CYS A 142 6.69 3.51 -6.52
CA CYS A 142 7.38 2.40 -7.17
C CYS A 142 8.22 2.78 -8.36
N TRP A 143 9.22 1.94 -8.62
CA TRP A 143 10.15 2.07 -9.74
C TRP A 143 10.22 0.78 -10.53
N HIS A 144 10.32 0.94 -11.85
CA HIS A 144 10.61 -0.16 -12.75
C HIS A 144 12.09 -0.53 -12.73
N GLN A 145 12.39 -1.80 -12.49
CA GLN A 145 13.69 -2.38 -12.78
C GLN A 145 13.59 -3.11 -14.12
N ILE A 146 14.35 -2.68 -15.12
CA ILE A 146 14.29 -3.22 -16.49
C ILE A 146 15.66 -3.83 -16.84
N HIS A 147 15.66 -4.98 -17.52
CA HIS A 147 16.87 -5.58 -18.04
C HIS A 147 17.29 -4.85 -19.33
N HIS A 148 18.44 -4.16 -19.29
CA HIS A 148 18.83 -3.21 -20.34
C HIS A 148 19.03 -3.83 -21.73
N VAL A 149 19.38 -5.12 -21.82
CA VAL A 149 19.71 -5.79 -23.09
C VAL A 149 18.47 -6.13 -23.92
N ASN A 150 17.38 -6.54 -23.27
CA ASN A 150 16.15 -6.98 -23.94
C ASN A 150 14.92 -6.11 -23.58
N GLN A 151 15.11 -5.06 -22.78
CA GLN A 151 14.05 -4.15 -22.33
C GLN A 151 12.90 -4.84 -21.58
N THR A 152 13.14 -5.99 -20.96
CA THR A 152 12.10 -6.69 -20.19
C THR A 152 12.03 -6.15 -18.78
N LEU A 153 10.81 -5.91 -18.27
CA LEU A 153 10.60 -5.65 -16.84
C LEU A 153 11.15 -6.83 -16.05
N VAL A 154 11.97 -6.55 -15.06
CA VAL A 154 12.59 -7.53 -14.15
C VAL A 154 11.82 -7.54 -12.85
N ASP A 155 11.57 -6.36 -12.29
CA ASP A 155 10.87 -6.21 -11.03
C ASP A 155 10.31 -4.79 -10.83
N LEU A 156 9.45 -4.65 -9.84
CA LEU A 156 8.98 -3.37 -9.30
C LEU A 156 9.48 -3.21 -7.87
N ILE A 157 10.22 -2.15 -7.60
CA ILE A 157 10.61 -1.79 -6.23
C ILE A 157 9.50 -0.92 -5.66
N TRP A 158 8.92 -1.33 -4.53
CA TRP A 158 7.86 -0.63 -3.80
C TRP A 158 8.40 -0.04 -2.52
N LYS A 159 8.10 1.23 -2.31
CA LYS A 159 8.19 1.88 -1.01
C LYS A 159 6.81 2.29 -0.56
N VAL A 160 6.61 2.27 0.75
CA VAL A 160 5.39 2.72 1.41
C VAL A 160 5.67 3.99 2.19
N GLU A 161 4.72 4.90 2.20
CA GLU A 161 4.69 5.99 3.18
C GLU A 161 3.86 5.53 4.38
N THR A 162 4.42 5.62 5.58
CA THR A 162 3.76 5.30 6.85
C THR A 162 3.80 6.53 7.75
N CYS A 163 2.73 6.82 8.47
CA CYS A 163 2.67 7.97 9.37
C CYS A 163 1.94 7.61 10.65
N ALA A 164 2.28 8.29 11.74
CA ALA A 164 1.54 8.21 13.00
C ALA A 164 0.14 8.81 12.88
N PHE A 165 -0.77 8.29 13.69
CA PHE A 165 -2.14 8.78 13.78
C PHE A 165 -2.66 8.83 15.21
N GLU A 166 -3.72 9.60 15.40
CA GLU A 166 -4.49 9.68 16.62
C GLU A 166 -5.94 9.30 16.30
N SER A 167 -6.54 8.45 17.14
CA SER A 167 -7.96 8.11 17.06
C SER A 167 -8.64 8.31 18.39
N GLU A 168 -9.78 8.99 18.39
CA GLU A 168 -10.53 9.31 19.63
C GLU A 168 -11.17 8.07 20.27
N LEU A 169 -11.51 7.07 19.45
CA LEU A 169 -12.22 5.86 19.89
C LEU A 169 -11.30 4.64 20.00
N PHE A 170 -10.13 4.70 19.36
CA PHE A 170 -9.17 3.61 19.28
C PHE A 170 -7.78 4.18 19.58
N PRO A 171 -7.53 4.66 20.82
CA PRO A 171 -6.20 5.11 21.18
C PRO A 171 -5.22 3.94 21.00
N PRO A 172 -3.97 4.21 20.59
CA PRO A 172 -2.92 3.19 20.59
C PRO A 172 -2.89 2.52 21.96
N ILE A 173 -2.72 1.20 22.02
CA ILE A 173 -2.59 0.53 23.31
C ILE A 173 -1.35 1.12 23.99
N ASP A 174 -1.56 1.75 25.14
CA ASP A 174 -0.52 2.44 25.91
C ASP A 174 0.73 1.58 26.04
N ASN A 175 1.84 2.13 25.53
CA ASN A 175 3.23 1.89 25.86
C ASN A 175 3.49 0.71 26.83
N ASP A 176 3.72 -0.49 26.29
CA ASP A 176 4.80 -1.27 26.90
C ASP A 176 6.04 -0.37 26.87
N PRO A 177 6.80 -0.25 27.98
CA PRO A 177 7.79 0.79 28.14
C PRO A 177 8.67 0.80 26.90
N LEU A 178 8.79 1.99 26.28
CA LEU A 178 9.73 2.33 25.21
C LEU A 178 10.80 1.25 25.15
N CYS A 179 10.74 0.35 24.16
CA CYS A 179 11.98 -0.21 23.68
C CYS A 179 12.83 1.03 23.42
N GLU A 180 13.82 1.29 24.29
CA GLU A 180 14.82 2.31 24.07
C GLU A 180 15.18 2.17 22.61
N GLU A 181 15.02 3.27 21.85
CA GLU A 181 15.35 3.33 20.43
C GLU A 181 16.53 2.41 20.22
N CYS A 182 16.23 1.28 19.58
CA CYS A 182 17.25 0.34 19.22
C CYS A 182 18.29 1.18 18.50
N LYS A 183 19.45 1.40 19.12
CA LYS A 183 20.67 1.87 18.46
C LYS A 183 21.09 0.76 17.50
N CYS A 184 20.22 0.45 16.55
CA CYS A 184 20.41 -0.57 15.55
C CYS A 184 21.05 0.13 14.36
N ASP A 185 22.35 0.35 14.48
CA ASP A 185 23.26 0.30 13.33
C ASP A 185 23.36 -1.15 12.76
N CYS A 186 22.62 -2.10 13.31
CA CYS A 186 22.73 -3.53 13.01
C CYS A 186 21.33 -4.14 12.92
N GLY A 187 20.99 -4.76 11.78
CA GLY A 187 19.65 -5.26 11.45
C GLY A 187 19.05 -6.36 12.38
N PRO A 188 17.89 -6.90 12.01
CA PRO A 188 16.87 -7.53 12.89
C PRO A 188 17.25 -8.87 13.56
N HIS A 189 18.53 -9.22 13.65
CA HIS A 189 18.99 -10.51 14.20
C HIS A 189 19.44 -10.47 15.67
N PHE A 190 19.33 -9.33 16.38
CA PHE A 190 19.92 -9.19 17.72
C PHE A 190 19.05 -8.43 18.74
N CYS A 191 17.73 -8.58 18.68
CA CYS A 191 16.87 -8.21 19.81
C CYS A 191 16.53 -9.48 20.59
N ASP A 192 17.12 -9.65 21.77
CA ASP A 192 16.82 -10.72 22.74
C ASP A 192 15.52 -10.45 23.50
#